data_AF-A0A6J2Y2B5-F1
#
_entry.id   AF-A0A6J2Y2B5-F1
#
_cell.length_a   1.000
_cell.length_b   1.000
_cell.length_c   1.000
_cell.angle_alpha   90.00
_cell.angle_beta   90.00
_cell.angle_gamma   90.00
#
_symmetry.space_group_name_H-M   'P 1'
#
loop_
_entity.id
_entity.type
_entity.pdbx_description
1 polymer ?
#
loop_
_entity_poly.entity_id
_entity_poly.type
_entity_poly.pdbx_seq_one_letter_code
_entity_poly.pdbx_strand_id
1 'polypeptide(L)'
;MCTIRHGNPIRHGHQTLILAGDFNGKVGTRFNDDVVGRFGDPDTNDSGNRLVNTCKQYNMKINKTFFQHKQIHQYTWTRPSLGQKSIIDFIITKQSIQEKIKNVTVKRGANCGSDHFMVVSEMIYPYMNKNTNNKYDTTEAETEQVTLSYPRYKVNLLGDDSIKYLYQRRIKHHLQKEQPKHTIEEEHTQITQAVHQAMQEAVGYKEQIKNQPIWMTDKLEEKISEKKLNYNNWLGIQQMKIG
;
A
#
# COMPACT_ATOMS: atom_id res chain seq x y z
N MET A 1 14.26 8.53 11.62
CA MET A 1 13.16 8.23 12.57
C MET A 1 11.84 8.65 11.90
N CYS A 2 11.07 7.71 11.37
CA CYS A 2 9.79 8.02 10.72
C CYS A 2 8.66 7.79 11.73
N THR A 3 8.12 8.87 12.29
CA THR A 3 6.94 8.78 13.17
C THR A 3 5.71 8.98 12.29
N ILE A 4 4.95 7.90 12.03
CA ILE A 4 3.66 8.03 11.34
C ILE A 4 2.65 8.62 12.32
N ARG A 5 2.48 9.95 12.28
CA ARG A 5 1.40 10.65 13.00
C ARG A 5 0.16 10.69 12.12
N HIS A 6 -0.93 10.09 12.57
CA HIS A 6 -2.25 10.31 11.99
C HIS A 6 -2.83 11.60 12.56
N GLY A 7 -3.44 12.43 11.71
CA GLY A 7 -3.86 13.80 12.02
C GLY A 7 -4.98 13.95 13.07
N ASN A 8 -4.94 15.15 13.68
CA ASN A 8 -5.73 15.80 14.75
C ASN A 8 -5.32 15.55 16.21
N PRO A 9 -5.14 16.64 17.00
CA PRO A 9 -4.85 16.57 18.43
C PRO A 9 -6.14 16.21 19.17
N ILE A 10 -6.00 15.62 20.36
CA ILE A 10 -7.10 15.25 21.27
C ILE A 10 -7.82 13.94 20.90
N ARG A 11 -7.08 12.83 20.81
CA ARG A 11 -7.43 11.51 21.40
C ARG A 11 -6.11 10.78 21.66
N HIS A 12 -5.90 10.22 22.86
CA HIS A 12 -4.74 9.38 23.15
C HIS A 12 -4.88 8.04 22.39
N GLY A 13 -4.71 8.06 21.07
CA GLY A 13 -4.51 6.86 20.26
C GLY A 13 -3.12 6.30 20.53
N HIS A 14 -2.99 4.96 20.60
CA HIS A 14 -1.69 4.31 20.70
C HIS A 14 -0.77 4.74 19.56
N GLN A 15 0.20 5.61 19.87
CA GLN A 15 1.25 5.99 18.93
C GLN A 15 2.13 4.78 18.66
N THR A 16 2.21 4.40 17.39
CA THR A 16 3.06 3.29 16.95
C THR A 16 4.40 3.84 16.47
N LEU A 17 5.50 3.42 17.11
CA LEU A 17 6.85 3.78 16.71
C LEU A 17 7.41 2.74 15.73
N ILE A 18 7.88 3.22 14.58
CA ILE A 18 8.59 2.44 13.57
C ILE A 18 9.93 3.15 13.29
N LEU A 19 11.03 2.43 13.44
CA LEU A 19 12.34 2.88 13.00
C LEU A 19 12.68 2.14 11.71
N ALA A 20 13.03 2.89 10.67
CA ALA A 20 13.41 2.32 9.39
C ALA A 20 14.61 3.09 8.85
N GLY A 21 15.55 2.36 8.27
CA GLY A 21 16.73 2.93 7.62
C GLY A 21 17.96 2.04 7.77
N ASP A 22 19.10 2.62 7.41
CA ASP A 22 20.43 2.05 7.59
C ASP A 22 20.93 2.33 9.02
N PHE A 23 21.23 1.26 9.75
CA PHE A 23 21.76 1.33 11.10
C PHE A 23 23.25 0.98 11.17
N ASN A 24 23.88 0.58 10.06
CA ASN A 24 25.27 0.17 9.98
C ASN A 24 25.70 -0.86 11.05
N GLY A 25 24.75 -1.72 11.46
CA GLY A 25 24.93 -2.69 12.53
C GLY A 25 24.59 -4.10 12.07
N LYS A 26 25.54 -5.03 12.17
CA LYS A 26 25.28 -6.45 12.00
C LYS A 26 24.80 -7.04 13.32
N VAL A 27 23.55 -7.45 13.39
CA VAL A 27 22.89 -7.89 14.64
C VAL A 27 23.04 -9.39 14.93
N GLY A 28 23.64 -10.14 14.02
CA GLY A 28 23.78 -11.58 14.15
C GLY A 28 22.48 -12.36 13.93
N THR A 29 22.56 -13.63 14.32
CA THR A 29 21.41 -14.53 14.47
C THR A 29 21.27 -14.91 15.95
N ARG A 30 20.03 -15.10 16.40
CA ARG A 30 19.72 -15.60 17.74
C ARG A 30 18.59 -16.64 17.67
N PHE A 31 18.64 -17.62 18.56
CA PHE A 31 17.57 -18.60 18.76
C PHE A 31 16.77 -18.20 20.00
N ASN A 32 15.44 -18.16 19.88
CA ASN A 32 14.51 -17.79 20.96
C ASN A 32 14.80 -16.42 21.62
N ASP A 33 15.16 -15.40 20.82
CA ASP A 33 15.29 -14.01 21.29
C ASP A 33 14.12 -13.17 20.73
N ASP A 34 13.55 -12.29 21.55
CA ASP A 34 12.37 -11.48 21.20
C ASP A 34 12.71 -10.29 20.30
N VAL A 35 13.97 -9.89 20.24
CA VAL A 35 14.48 -8.72 19.50
C VAL A 35 15.12 -9.11 18.19
N VAL A 36 15.87 -10.21 18.16
CA VAL A 36 16.61 -10.71 16.98
C VAL A 36 16.20 -12.15 16.67
N GLY A 37 15.85 -12.41 15.41
CA GLY A 37 15.50 -13.74 14.94
C GLY A 37 16.68 -14.53 14.35
N ARG A 38 16.35 -15.69 13.82
CA ARG A 38 17.31 -16.68 13.31
C ARG A 38 17.78 -16.45 11.86
N PHE A 39 17.22 -15.46 11.17
CA PHE A 39 17.46 -15.19 9.74
C PHE A 39 18.20 -13.86 9.49
N GLY A 40 19.00 -13.42 10.47
CA GLY A 40 19.89 -12.26 10.36
C GLY A 40 21.24 -12.56 9.68
N ASP A 41 22.15 -11.60 9.77
CA ASP A 41 23.54 -11.75 9.31
C ASP A 41 24.25 -12.79 10.19
N PRO A 42 25.15 -13.65 9.66
CA PRO A 42 25.90 -14.58 10.50
C PRO A 42 26.80 -13.86 11.52
N ASP A 43 27.33 -12.69 11.17
CA ASP A 43 28.24 -11.94 12.03
C ASP A 43 27.48 -10.96 12.93
N THR A 44 28.11 -10.59 14.05
CA THR A 44 27.67 -9.48 14.89
C THR A 44 28.80 -8.47 15.03
N ASN A 45 28.51 -7.17 15.01
CA ASN A 45 29.48 -6.11 15.30
C ASN A 45 29.02 -5.23 16.49
N ASP A 46 29.90 -4.33 16.97
CA ASP A 46 29.60 -3.46 18.12
C ASP A 46 28.34 -2.61 17.90
N SER A 47 28.22 -1.97 16.73
CA SER A 47 27.02 -1.21 16.35
C SER A 47 25.75 -2.07 16.41
N GLY A 48 25.83 -3.32 15.95
CA GLY A 48 24.73 -4.28 16.04
C GLY A 48 24.38 -4.65 17.47
N ASN A 49 25.36 -4.91 18.34
CA ASN A 49 25.12 -5.17 19.76
C ASN A 49 24.45 -3.97 20.46
N ARG A 50 24.92 -2.75 20.17
CA ARG A 50 24.31 -1.51 20.70
C ARG A 50 22.87 -1.34 20.22
N LEU A 51 22.60 -1.65 18.94
CA LEU A 51 21.25 -1.64 18.40
C LEU A 51 20.33 -2.66 19.08
N VAL A 52 20.82 -3.89 19.29
CA VAL A 52 20.08 -4.95 19.99
C VAL A 52 19.78 -4.55 21.43
N ASN A 53 20.77 -4.03 22.17
CA ASN A 53 20.57 -3.56 23.54
C ASN A 53 19.55 -2.43 23.63
N THR A 54 19.61 -1.49 22.69
CA THR A 54 18.61 -0.41 22.57
C THR A 54 17.22 -0.98 22.32
N CYS A 55 17.10 -1.94 21.40
CA CYS A 55 15.80 -2.55 21.10
C CYS A 55 15.25 -3.35 22.29
N LYS A 56 16.11 -4.03 23.07
CA LYS A 56 15.71 -4.68 24.34
C LYS A 56 15.17 -3.67 25.34
N GLN A 57 15.88 -2.56 25.55
CA GLN A 57 15.46 -1.51 26.48
C GLN A 57 14.09 -0.91 26.12
N TYR A 58 13.78 -0.78 24.83
CA TYR A 58 12.54 -0.14 24.37
C TYR A 58 11.45 -1.13 23.93
N ASN A 59 11.58 -2.44 24.21
CA ASN A 59 10.66 -3.49 23.76
C ASN A 59 10.37 -3.40 22.26
N MET A 60 11.44 -3.35 21.47
CA MET A 60 11.42 -3.26 20.02
C MET A 60 11.96 -4.54 19.37
N LYS A 61 11.58 -4.77 18.12
CA LYS A 61 11.84 -5.99 17.38
C LYS A 61 12.43 -5.70 16.01
N ILE A 62 13.54 -6.36 15.67
CA ILE A 62 14.25 -6.18 14.40
C ILE A 62 13.65 -7.14 13.37
N ASN A 63 12.52 -6.74 12.79
CA ASN A 63 11.61 -7.62 12.06
C ASN A 63 12.26 -8.45 10.94
N LYS A 64 13.20 -7.86 10.18
CA LYS A 64 13.86 -8.54 9.05
C LYS A 64 14.49 -9.88 9.44
N THR A 65 14.96 -10.01 10.67
CA THR A 65 15.66 -11.20 11.17
C THR A 65 14.74 -12.37 11.53
N PHE A 66 13.41 -12.17 11.55
CA PHE A 66 12.43 -13.20 11.90
C PHE A 66 11.80 -13.90 10.70
N PHE A 67 11.99 -13.39 9.48
CA PHE A 67 11.40 -13.95 8.27
C PHE A 67 12.43 -14.71 7.44
N GLN A 68 12.10 -15.97 7.13
CA GLN A 68 12.92 -16.78 6.24
C GLN A 68 12.72 -16.33 4.79
N HIS A 69 13.83 -16.10 4.10
CA HIS A 69 13.81 -15.76 2.69
C HIS A 69 14.90 -16.50 1.92
N LYS A 70 14.73 -16.59 0.59
CA LYS A 70 15.81 -16.98 -0.32
C LYS A 70 16.99 -16.03 -0.14
N GLN A 71 18.22 -16.54 -0.30
CA GLN A 71 19.46 -15.76 -0.10
C GLN A 71 19.48 -14.45 -0.89
N ILE A 72 18.92 -14.45 -2.11
CA ILE A 72 18.77 -13.26 -2.94
C ILE A 72 17.89 -12.18 -2.31
N HIS A 73 17.01 -12.44 -1.33
CA HIS A 73 16.14 -11.46 -0.67
C HIS A 73 16.52 -11.19 0.79
N GLN A 74 17.68 -11.69 1.24
CA GLN A 74 18.16 -11.51 2.61
C GLN A 74 18.96 -10.21 2.77
N TYR A 75 19.99 -10.03 1.94
CA TYR A 75 20.96 -8.93 2.07
C TYR A 75 20.40 -7.60 1.58
N THR A 76 20.62 -6.57 2.38
CA THR A 76 20.16 -5.20 2.13
C THR A 76 21.26 -4.34 1.52
N TRP A 77 22.51 -4.75 1.65
CA TRP A 77 23.67 -4.08 1.07
C TRP A 77 24.59 -5.08 0.38
N THR A 78 25.20 -4.68 -0.74
CA THR A 78 26.22 -5.48 -1.43
C THR A 78 27.33 -4.60 -1.99
N ARG A 79 28.57 -5.07 -1.88
CA ARG A 79 29.72 -4.52 -2.60
C ARG A 79 30.28 -5.56 -3.57
N PRO A 80 29.87 -5.53 -4.85
CA PRO A 80 30.23 -6.56 -5.83
C PRO A 80 31.74 -6.72 -6.01
N SER A 81 32.49 -5.60 -6.00
CA SER A 81 33.95 -5.61 -6.21
C SER A 81 34.72 -6.42 -5.16
N LEU A 82 34.17 -6.57 -3.95
CA LEU A 82 34.78 -7.34 -2.86
C LEU A 82 33.98 -8.61 -2.51
N GLY A 83 32.91 -8.91 -3.25
CA GLY A 83 32.02 -10.02 -2.93
C GLY A 83 31.31 -9.91 -1.56
N GLN A 84 31.28 -8.71 -0.97
CA GLN A 84 30.73 -8.49 0.36
C GLN A 84 29.22 -8.21 0.30
N LYS A 85 28.52 -8.65 1.35
CA LYS A 85 27.08 -8.48 1.51
C LYS A 85 26.74 -8.45 2.99
N SER A 86 25.78 -7.63 3.37
CA SER A 86 25.38 -7.46 4.76
C SER A 86 23.89 -7.19 4.90
N ILE A 87 23.35 -7.46 6.08
CA ILE A 87 22.03 -6.98 6.52
C ILE A 87 22.27 -5.83 7.51
N ILE A 88 22.13 -4.59 7.04
CA ILE A 88 22.37 -3.36 7.83
C ILE A 88 21.19 -2.38 7.80
N ASP A 89 20.26 -2.59 6.89
CA ASP A 89 19.02 -1.83 6.78
C ASP A 89 17.89 -2.61 7.47
N PHE A 90 17.20 -1.97 8.41
CA PHE A 90 16.17 -2.64 9.20
C PHE A 90 14.86 -1.86 9.24
N ILE A 91 13.78 -2.60 9.43
CA ILE A 91 12.50 -2.07 9.90
C ILE A 91 12.29 -2.63 11.30
N ILE A 92 12.31 -1.74 12.28
CA ILE A 92 12.24 -2.05 13.71
C ILE A 92 10.95 -1.46 14.25
N THR A 93 10.17 -2.28 14.94
CA THR A 93 8.86 -1.88 15.47
C THR A 93 8.74 -2.22 16.95
N LYS A 94 7.80 -1.59 17.65
CA LYS A 94 7.39 -2.04 18.98
C LYS A 94 6.86 -3.48 18.91
N GLN A 95 7.24 -4.32 19.89
CA GLN A 95 6.76 -5.70 19.97
C GLN A 95 5.22 -5.78 20.07
N SER A 96 4.57 -4.77 20.65
CA SER A 96 3.10 -4.68 20.77
C SER A 96 2.35 -4.63 19.44
N ILE A 97 3.03 -4.38 18.32
CA ILE A 97 2.44 -4.41 16.97
C ILE A 97 2.95 -5.57 16.12
N GLN A 98 3.63 -6.55 16.71
CA GLN A 98 4.26 -7.64 15.98
C GLN A 98 3.26 -8.41 15.10
N GLU A 99 2.06 -8.67 15.62
CA GLU A 99 0.99 -9.37 14.90
C GLU A 99 0.52 -8.63 13.63
N LYS A 100 0.80 -7.32 13.55
CA LYS A 100 0.49 -6.51 12.38
C LYS A 100 1.55 -6.64 11.29
N ILE A 101 2.76 -7.09 11.60
CA ILE A 101 3.85 -7.22 10.64
C ILE A 101 3.74 -8.58 9.95
N LYS A 102 3.26 -8.59 8.69
CA LYS A 102 3.17 -9.81 7.90
C LYS A 102 4.51 -10.28 7.37
N ASN A 103 5.33 -9.34 6.92
CA ASN A 103 6.57 -9.66 6.23
C ASN A 103 7.53 -8.46 6.19
N VAL A 104 8.84 -8.72 6.12
CA VAL A 104 9.88 -7.72 5.83
C VAL A 104 10.87 -8.26 4.79
N THR A 105 10.74 -7.79 3.55
CA THR A 105 11.45 -8.34 2.39
C THR A 105 12.33 -7.30 1.70
N VAL A 106 13.33 -7.77 0.96
CA VAL A 106 14.21 -6.94 0.13
C VAL A 106 13.76 -6.99 -1.32
N LYS A 107 13.46 -5.82 -1.90
CA LYS A 107 13.02 -5.67 -3.29
C LYS A 107 14.22 -5.41 -4.21
N ARG A 108 14.56 -6.40 -5.03
CA ARG A 108 15.66 -6.31 -6.02
C ARG A 108 15.30 -5.55 -7.30
N GLY A 109 14.01 -5.44 -7.63
CA GLY A 109 13.56 -4.75 -8.85
C GLY A 109 13.66 -3.22 -8.80
N ALA A 110 13.68 -2.65 -7.59
CA ALA A 110 13.81 -1.22 -7.33
C ALA A 110 15.30 -0.82 -7.31
N ASN A 111 15.94 -0.84 -8.47
CA ASN A 111 17.35 -0.47 -8.62
C ASN A 111 17.46 1.05 -8.83
N CYS A 112 18.09 1.74 -7.89
CA CYS A 112 18.38 3.18 -7.95
C CYS A 112 19.87 3.49 -8.19
N GLY A 113 20.68 2.49 -8.56
CA GLY A 113 22.14 2.66 -8.73
C GLY A 113 22.91 2.74 -7.41
N SER A 114 22.27 2.39 -6.28
CA SER A 114 22.91 2.26 -4.97
C SER A 114 23.39 0.83 -4.75
N ASP A 115 24.39 0.69 -3.89
CA ASP A 115 24.84 -0.55 -3.26
C ASP A 115 23.85 -1.10 -2.21
N HIS A 116 22.85 -0.30 -1.82
CA HIS A 116 21.72 -0.71 -0.98
C HIS A 116 20.50 -1.14 -1.81
N PHE A 117 19.74 -2.08 -1.24
CA PHE A 117 18.48 -2.58 -1.78
C PHE A 117 17.32 -2.14 -0.89
N MET A 118 16.19 -1.83 -1.53
CA MET A 118 15.00 -1.38 -0.83
C MET A 118 14.44 -2.45 0.11
N VAL A 119 14.32 -2.12 1.39
CA VAL A 119 13.63 -2.94 2.40
C VAL A 119 12.19 -2.49 2.52
N VAL A 120 11.25 -3.46 2.45
CA VAL A 120 9.82 -3.20 2.48
C VAL A 120 9.18 -4.05 3.57
N SER A 121 8.34 -3.43 4.40
CA SER A 121 7.47 -4.13 5.35
C SER A 121 6.04 -4.16 4.85
N GLU A 122 5.44 -5.35 4.87
CA GLU A 122 4.01 -5.54 4.69
C GLU A 122 3.33 -5.54 6.06
N MET A 123 2.37 -4.65 6.26
CA MET A 123 1.69 -4.45 7.54
C MET A 123 0.17 -4.45 7.38
N ILE A 124 -0.53 -5.07 8.34
CA ILE A 124 -1.98 -5.00 8.46
C ILE A 124 -2.33 -3.87 9.42
N TYR A 125 -3.15 -2.95 8.95
CA TYR A 125 -3.85 -2.02 9.84
C TYR A 125 -5.35 -2.21 9.64
N PRO A 126 -6.13 -2.45 10.70
CA PRO A 126 -7.58 -2.45 10.58
C PRO A 126 -7.99 -1.05 10.10
N TYR A 127 -8.70 -1.02 8.98
CA TYR A 127 -9.32 0.20 8.48
C TYR A 127 -10.32 0.68 9.53
N MET A 128 -9.95 1.70 10.31
CA MET A 128 -10.91 2.38 11.16
C MET A 128 -11.77 3.27 10.26
N ASN A 129 -12.93 2.74 9.87
CA ASN A 129 -13.95 3.52 9.22
C ASN A 129 -14.33 4.67 10.16
N LYS A 130 -13.98 5.90 9.79
CA LYS A 130 -14.34 7.10 10.54
C LYS A 130 -15.83 7.48 10.37
N ASN A 131 -16.64 6.62 9.78
CA ASN A 131 -18.10 6.77 9.81
C ASN A 131 -18.62 6.28 11.16
N THR A 132 -18.68 7.20 12.12
CA THR A 132 -19.74 7.17 13.12
C THR A 132 -21.07 7.15 12.38
N ASN A 133 -21.90 6.14 12.66
CA ASN A 133 -23.23 5.86 12.09
C ASN A 133 -23.21 4.84 10.95
N ASN A 134 -23.04 3.55 11.28
CA ASN A 134 -24.12 2.58 11.06
C ASN A 134 -23.81 1.29 11.82
N LYS A 135 -24.57 1.07 12.89
CA LYS A 135 -24.90 -0.28 13.38
C LYS A 135 -25.80 -0.89 12.32
N TYR A 136 -25.35 -1.94 11.63
CA TYR A 136 -26.15 -3.14 11.37
C TYR A 136 -25.15 -4.29 11.19
N ASP A 137 -25.25 -5.26 12.09
CA ASP A 137 -24.69 -6.60 11.93
C ASP A 137 -25.26 -7.22 10.66
N THR A 138 -24.39 -7.71 9.79
CA THR A 138 -24.77 -8.79 8.88
C THR A 138 -23.63 -9.78 8.83
N THR A 139 -23.97 -10.96 9.33
CA THR A 139 -23.28 -12.23 9.24
C THR A 139 -22.82 -12.56 7.83
N GLU A 140 -21.74 -13.33 7.80
CA GLU A 140 -21.05 -13.92 6.65
C GLU A 140 -21.99 -14.45 5.57
N ALA A 141 -21.84 -13.90 4.36
CA ALA A 141 -22.16 -14.59 3.12
C ALA A 141 -21.13 -14.16 2.08
N GLU A 142 -20.33 -15.14 1.65
CA GLU A 142 -19.43 -15.05 0.50
C GLU A 142 -20.25 -14.61 -0.71
N THR A 143 -20.10 -13.34 -1.10
CA THR A 143 -20.59 -12.88 -2.40
C THR A 143 -19.41 -12.31 -3.13
N GLU A 144 -19.07 -12.91 -4.28
CA GLU A 144 -18.19 -12.31 -5.27
C GLU A 144 -18.63 -10.88 -5.53
N GLN A 145 -17.86 -9.94 -4.98
CA GLN A 145 -18.08 -8.51 -5.20
C GLN A 145 -17.69 -8.21 -6.64
N VAL A 146 -18.66 -8.31 -7.56
CA VAL A 146 -18.58 -7.62 -8.85
C VAL A 146 -18.53 -6.13 -8.53
N THR A 147 -17.33 -5.55 -8.51
CA THR A 147 -17.15 -4.09 -8.38
C THR A 147 -17.74 -3.42 -9.61
N LEU A 148 -19.03 -3.08 -9.54
CA LEU A 148 -19.68 -2.20 -10.50
C LEU A 148 -19.00 -0.82 -10.39
N SER A 149 -18.20 -0.50 -11.42
CA SER A 149 -17.48 0.76 -11.55
C SER A 149 -18.45 1.89 -11.90
N TYR A 150 -19.19 2.39 -10.89
CA TYR A 150 -20.01 3.58 -11.08
C TYR A 150 -19.14 4.83 -11.17
N PRO A 151 -19.50 5.78 -12.06
CA PRO A 151 -18.77 7.03 -12.19
C PRO A 151 -18.87 7.88 -10.92
N ARG A 152 -17.78 8.56 -10.56
CA ARG A 152 -17.73 9.48 -9.42
C ARG A 152 -18.11 10.89 -9.87
N TYR A 153 -19.00 11.55 -9.12
CA TYR A 153 -19.45 12.92 -9.38
C TYR A 153 -18.85 13.90 -8.37
N LYS A 154 -18.83 15.19 -8.71
CA LYS A 154 -18.39 16.27 -7.81
C LYS A 154 -19.50 16.66 -6.81
N VAL A 155 -19.97 15.70 -5.98
CA VAL A 155 -21.14 15.84 -5.08
C VAL A 155 -21.09 17.11 -4.20
N ASN A 156 -19.90 17.60 -3.86
CA ASN A 156 -19.70 18.84 -3.10
C ASN A 156 -20.39 20.06 -3.74
N LEU A 157 -20.55 20.07 -5.07
CA LEU A 157 -21.23 21.16 -5.79
C LEU A 157 -22.74 21.21 -5.53
N LEU A 158 -23.35 20.13 -5.04
CA LEU A 158 -24.76 20.13 -4.62
C LEU A 158 -25.02 20.91 -3.32
N GLY A 159 -23.96 21.42 -2.67
CA GLY A 159 -24.10 22.38 -1.58
C GLY A 159 -24.55 23.77 -2.05
N ASP A 160 -24.42 24.08 -3.34
CA ASP A 160 -24.94 25.31 -3.94
C ASP A 160 -26.42 25.12 -4.31
N ASP A 161 -27.27 26.03 -3.83
CA ASP A 161 -28.72 26.01 -4.08
C ASP A 161 -29.07 26.06 -5.56
N SER A 162 -28.26 26.72 -6.39
CA SER A 162 -28.46 26.82 -7.84
C SER A 162 -28.24 25.47 -8.53
N ILE A 163 -27.20 24.75 -8.13
CA ILE A 163 -26.83 23.43 -8.68
C ILE A 163 -27.81 22.37 -8.19
N LYS A 164 -28.25 22.47 -6.93
CA LYS A 164 -29.30 21.63 -6.35
C LYS A 164 -30.62 21.80 -7.10
N TYR A 165 -31.03 23.04 -7.40
CA TYR A 165 -32.23 23.30 -8.19
C TYR A 165 -32.13 22.74 -9.61
N LEU A 166 -30.97 22.92 -10.27
CA LEU A 166 -30.71 22.34 -11.58
C LEU A 166 -30.85 20.81 -11.57
N TYR A 167 -30.22 20.14 -10.59
CA TYR A 167 -30.32 18.69 -10.42
C TYR A 167 -31.77 18.22 -10.22
N GLN A 168 -32.52 18.87 -9.33
CA GLN A 168 -33.94 18.58 -9.09
C GLN A 168 -34.78 18.71 -10.36
N ARG A 169 -34.47 19.69 -11.22
CA ARG A 169 -35.17 19.86 -12.51
C ARG A 169 -34.82 18.74 -13.48
N ARG A 170 -33.54 18.33 -13.55
CA ARG A 170 -33.08 17.27 -14.46
C ARG A 170 -33.60 15.89 -14.07
N ILE A 171 -33.59 15.54 -12.79
CA ILE A 171 -34.11 14.24 -12.34
C ILE A 171 -35.61 14.10 -12.61
N LYS A 172 -36.40 15.16 -12.36
CA LYS A 172 -37.83 15.18 -12.68
C LYS A 172 -38.07 14.99 -14.18
N HIS A 173 -37.27 15.64 -15.03
CA HIS A 173 -37.37 15.50 -16.49
C HIS A 173 -37.05 14.08 -16.98
N HIS A 174 -36.00 13.46 -16.43
CA HIS A 174 -35.59 12.12 -16.84
C HIS A 174 -36.51 11.02 -16.31
N LEU A 175 -37.17 11.23 -15.17
CA LEU A 175 -38.23 10.35 -14.65
C LEU A 175 -39.55 10.50 -15.43
N GLN A 176 -39.86 11.68 -15.99
CA GLN A 176 -41.10 11.86 -16.76
C GLN A 176 -41.08 11.23 -18.16
N LYS A 177 -39.91 10.81 -18.66
CA LYS A 177 -39.75 10.14 -19.98
C LYS A 177 -40.08 8.64 -19.95
N GLU A 178 -40.76 8.16 -18.93
CA GLU A 178 -41.04 6.75 -18.72
C GLU A 178 -41.90 6.13 -19.84
N GLN A 179 -41.47 4.97 -20.32
CA GLN A 179 -42.28 4.00 -21.06
C GLN A 179 -42.61 2.87 -20.09
N PRO A 180 -43.82 2.27 -20.13
CA PRO A 180 -44.16 1.16 -19.25
C PRO A 180 -43.27 -0.06 -19.55
N LYS A 181 -42.66 -0.64 -18.52
CA LYS A 181 -41.80 -1.84 -18.60
C LYS A 181 -42.36 -2.99 -17.76
N HIS A 182 -41.88 -4.21 -18.02
CA HIS A 182 -42.48 -5.44 -17.48
C HIS A 182 -41.72 -6.06 -16.29
N THR A 183 -40.49 -5.62 -15.99
CA THR A 183 -39.62 -6.27 -14.98
C THR A 183 -38.99 -5.26 -14.01
N ILE A 184 -38.96 -5.61 -12.72
CA ILE A 184 -38.39 -4.79 -11.62
C ILE A 184 -36.91 -4.44 -11.85
N GLU A 185 -36.13 -5.36 -12.42
CA GLU A 185 -34.70 -5.12 -12.71
C GLU A 185 -34.48 -4.05 -13.80
N GLU A 186 -35.38 -3.99 -14.78
CA GLU A 186 -35.33 -3.02 -15.86
C GLU A 186 -35.76 -1.63 -15.38
N GLU A 187 -36.72 -1.58 -14.46
CA GLU A 187 -37.11 -0.36 -13.73
C GLU A 187 -35.95 0.17 -12.89
N HIS A 188 -35.29 -0.69 -12.12
CA HIS A 188 -34.15 -0.32 -11.28
C HIS A 188 -32.99 0.23 -12.13
N THR A 189 -32.68 -0.42 -13.26
CA THR A 189 -31.62 0.03 -14.18
C THR A 189 -31.96 1.38 -14.79
N GLN A 190 -33.22 1.60 -15.14
CA GLN A 190 -33.69 2.87 -15.70
C GLN A 190 -33.63 4.02 -14.70
N ILE A 191 -34.07 3.80 -13.46
CA ILE A 191 -33.98 4.80 -12.39
C ILE A 191 -32.52 5.16 -12.16
N THR A 192 -31.66 4.14 -12.07
CA THR A 192 -30.21 4.34 -11.91
C THR A 192 -29.64 5.18 -13.06
N GLN A 193 -30.01 4.88 -14.31
CA GLN A 193 -29.58 5.64 -15.48
C GLN A 193 -30.08 7.08 -15.47
N ALA A 194 -31.35 7.32 -15.11
CA ALA A 194 -31.93 8.66 -15.01
C ALA A 194 -31.21 9.51 -13.94
N VAL A 195 -30.88 8.91 -12.80
CA VAL A 195 -30.10 9.55 -11.73
C VAL A 195 -28.70 9.89 -12.22
N HIS A 196 -28.01 8.98 -12.90
CA HIS A 196 -26.67 9.22 -13.44
C HIS A 196 -26.64 10.32 -14.50
N GLN A 197 -27.63 10.36 -15.40
CA GLN A 197 -27.77 11.42 -16.41
C GLN A 197 -28.04 12.79 -15.77
N ALA A 198 -28.96 12.85 -14.81
CA ALA A 198 -29.23 14.08 -14.06
C ALA A 198 -27.99 14.58 -13.29
N MET A 199 -27.25 13.67 -12.65
CA MET A 199 -26.02 14.00 -11.93
C MET A 199 -24.91 14.48 -12.88
N GLN A 200 -24.77 13.86 -14.04
CA GLN A 200 -23.80 14.28 -15.05
C GLN A 200 -24.09 15.70 -15.55
N GLU A 201 -25.35 16.01 -15.85
CA GLU A 201 -25.75 17.32 -16.36
C GLU A 201 -25.63 18.44 -15.32
N ALA A 202 -25.90 18.15 -14.04
CA ALA A 202 -25.89 19.18 -12.99
C ALA A 202 -24.51 19.41 -12.38
N VAL A 203 -23.73 18.34 -12.18
CA VAL A 203 -22.53 18.35 -11.32
C VAL A 203 -21.26 17.97 -12.09
N GLY A 204 -21.40 17.16 -13.14
CA GLY A 204 -20.28 16.64 -13.91
C GLY A 204 -19.43 15.60 -13.17
N TYR A 205 -18.53 14.96 -13.92
CA TYR A 205 -17.66 13.92 -13.38
C TYR A 205 -16.55 14.51 -12.50
N LYS A 206 -16.21 13.79 -11.44
CA LYS A 206 -14.94 13.96 -10.75
C LYS A 206 -13.90 13.23 -11.57
N GLU A 207 -12.95 13.98 -12.13
CA GLU A 207 -11.79 13.38 -12.78
C GLU A 207 -11.14 12.41 -11.79
N GLN A 208 -10.94 11.17 -12.24
CA GLN A 208 -10.04 10.28 -11.56
C GLN A 208 -8.65 10.83 -11.82
N ILE A 209 -8.18 11.70 -10.93
CA ILE A 209 -6.76 11.98 -10.84
C ILE A 209 -6.13 10.62 -10.60
N LYS A 210 -5.42 10.09 -11.61
CA LYS A 210 -4.53 8.96 -11.38
C LYS A 210 -3.64 9.41 -10.24
N ASN A 211 -3.72 8.77 -9.09
CA ASN A 211 -2.81 8.99 -7.97
C ASN A 211 -1.42 8.50 -8.41
N GLN A 212 -0.81 9.24 -9.32
CA GLN A 212 0.59 9.06 -9.64
C GLN A 212 1.35 9.68 -8.47
N PRO A 213 2.24 8.91 -7.82
CA PRO A 213 3.11 9.46 -6.80
C PRO A 213 3.86 10.67 -7.37
N ILE A 214 4.15 11.70 -6.55
CA ILE A 214 4.85 12.93 -6.97
C ILE A 214 6.17 12.66 -7.70
N TRP A 215 6.82 11.52 -7.41
CA TRP A 215 8.08 11.10 -8.03
C TRP A 215 7.91 10.39 -9.38
N MET A 216 6.67 10.07 -9.79
CA MET A 216 6.34 9.44 -11.06
C MET A 216 6.21 10.54 -12.13
N THR A 217 7.26 10.68 -12.92
CA THR A 217 7.35 11.64 -14.04
C THR A 217 7.25 10.91 -15.37
N ASP A 218 6.81 11.58 -16.43
CA ASP A 218 6.70 10.99 -17.78
C ASP A 218 8.02 10.35 -18.24
N LYS A 219 9.15 11.01 -17.92
CA LYS A 219 10.50 10.51 -18.19
C LYS A 219 10.83 9.22 -17.43
N LEU A 220 10.30 9.06 -16.21
CA LEU A 220 10.47 7.83 -15.42
C LEU A 220 9.59 6.70 -15.96
N GLU A 221 8.38 7.00 -16.44
CA GLU A 221 7.50 6.02 -17.10
C GLU A 221 8.12 5.44 -18.37
N GLU A 222 8.74 6.29 -19.19
CA GLU A 222 9.48 5.88 -20.38
C GLU A 222 10.63 4.93 -19.99
N LYS A 223 11.44 5.31 -18.98
CA LYS A 223 12.56 4.49 -18.51
C LYS A 223 12.12 3.14 -17.92
N ILE A 224 10.98 3.09 -17.22
CA ILE A 224 10.40 1.82 -16.73
C ILE A 224 9.98 0.94 -17.90
N SER A 225 9.39 1.52 -18.93
CA SER A 225 8.94 0.80 -20.13
C SER A 225 10.12 0.25 -20.93
N GLU A 226 11.17 1.06 -21.12
CA GLU A 226 12.43 0.66 -21.75
C GLU A 226 13.09 -0.50 -20.99
N LYS A 227 13.15 -0.41 -19.65
CA LYS A 227 13.69 -1.49 -18.81
C LYS A 227 12.90 -2.79 -18.94
N LYS A 228 11.56 -2.72 -18.98
CA LYS A 228 10.70 -3.91 -19.17
C LYS A 228 10.93 -4.55 -20.55
N LEU A 229 11.03 -3.75 -21.61
CA LEU A 229 11.32 -4.22 -22.96
C LEU A 229 12.67 -4.94 -23.01
N ASN A 230 13.71 -4.30 -22.47
CA ASN A 230 15.06 -4.87 -22.44
C ASN A 230 15.14 -6.17 -21.62
N TYR A 231 14.40 -6.25 -20.50
CA TYR A 231 14.32 -7.48 -19.72
C TYR A 231 13.63 -8.62 -20.48
N ASN A 232 12.53 -8.33 -21.20
CA ASN A 232 11.84 -9.32 -22.02
C ASN A 232 12.71 -9.79 -23.20
N ASN A 233 13.43 -8.89 -23.85
CA ASN A 233 14.39 -9.24 -24.91
C ASN A 233 15.52 -10.13 -24.36
N TRP A 234 16.06 -9.79 -23.19
CA TRP A 234 17.07 -10.62 -22.52
C TRP A 234 16.55 -12.01 -22.19
N LEU A 235 15.33 -12.14 -21.65
CA LEU A 235 14.70 -13.45 -21.37
C LEU A 235 14.55 -14.29 -22.64
N GLY A 236 14.13 -13.68 -23.76
CA GLY A 236 14.02 -14.38 -25.05
C GLY A 236 15.37 -14.90 -25.56
N ILE A 237 16.43 -14.10 -25.42
CA ILE A 237 17.80 -14.49 -25.79
C ILE A 237 18.32 -15.64 -24.91
N GLN A 238 17.99 -15.66 -23.62
CA GLN A 238 18.38 -16.76 -22.73
C GLN A 238 17.67 -18.07 -23.09
N GLN A 239 16.40 -18.02 -23.51
CA GLN A 239 15.67 -19.23 -23.93
C GLN A 239 16.21 -19.83 -25.23
N MET A 240 16.72 -19.01 -26.16
CA MET A 240 17.35 -19.48 -27.41
C MET A 240 18.72 -20.14 -27.22
N LYS A 241 19.41 -19.91 -26.09
CA LYS A 241 20.73 -20.48 -25.80
C LYS A 241 20.68 -21.86 -25.11
N ILE A 242 19.49 -22.32 -24.74
CA ILE A 242 19.27 -23.58 -24.01
C ILE A 242 18.61 -24.63 -24.94
N GLY A 243 18.36 -24.29 -26.21
CA GLY A 243 17.85 -25.19 -27.25
C GLY A 243 18.95 -25.74 -28.14
#